data_AF-A0A7S4VR33-F1
#
_entry.id   AF-A0A7S4VR33-F1
#
_cell.length_a   1.000
_cell.length_b   1.000
_cell.length_c   1.000
_cell.angle_alpha   90.00
_cell.angle_beta   90.00
_cell.angle_gamma   90.00
#
_symmetry.space_group_name_H-M   'P 1'
#
loop_
_entity.id
_entity.type
_entity.pdbx_description
1 polymer ?
#
loop_
_entity_poly.entity_id
_entity_poly.type
_entity_poly.pdbx_seq_one_letter_code
_entity_poly.pdbx_strand_id
1 'polypeptide(L)'
;FLANFGHLFKPVTKKDWLFETRTDLFSHYKMNQDAQRVDAFQEQSGTGVLGRLLDTMEKKGMAVSPISINTLTVMLDGKPETGRLVDILPSNGGKEFDFENKNGLNFADELVTAIEELNAGTKVNSGIFANHFSQSFIDTWNKT
;
A
#
# COMPACT_ATOMS: atom_id res chain seq x y z
N PHE A 1 -29.05 10.33 -16.17
CA PHE A 1 -28.26 9.20 -15.66
C PHE A 1 -27.01 9.09 -16.51
N LEU A 2 -25.87 9.57 -16.01
CA LEU A 2 -24.58 9.36 -16.67
C LEU A 2 -24.14 7.94 -16.31
N ALA A 3 -24.49 6.99 -17.18
CA ALA A 3 -23.89 5.67 -17.10
C ALA A 3 -22.38 5.83 -17.28
N ASN A 4 -21.60 5.24 -16.37
CA ASN A 4 -20.14 5.17 -16.51
C ASN A 4 -19.82 4.61 -17.89
N PHE A 5 -19.40 5.46 -18.83
CA PHE A 5 -19.01 5.05 -20.15
C PHE A 5 -17.75 4.20 -19.99
N GLY A 6 -17.88 2.89 -20.21
CA GLY A 6 -16.73 1.99 -20.26
C GLY A 6 -15.73 2.51 -21.30
N HIS A 7 -14.45 2.58 -20.91
CA HIS A 7 -13.39 3.04 -21.80
C HIS A 7 -13.14 1.97 -22.87
N LEU A 8 -13.40 2.32 -24.13
CA LEU A 8 -13.06 1.49 -25.27
C LEU A 8 -11.60 1.71 -25.64
N PHE A 9 -10.76 0.69 -25.44
CA PHE A 9 -9.34 0.77 -25.78
C PHE A 9 -9.08 0.79 -27.30
N LYS A 10 -10.07 0.43 -28.12
CA LYS A 10 -10.04 0.52 -29.59
C LYS A 10 -11.44 0.76 -30.18
N PRO A 11 -11.56 1.37 -31.37
CA PRO A 11 -12.85 1.51 -32.05
C PRO A 11 -13.41 0.13 -32.41
N VAL A 12 -14.65 -0.15 -32.02
CA VAL A 12 -15.34 -1.42 -32.24
C VAL A 12 -16.73 -1.20 -32.81
N THR A 13 -17.27 -2.19 -33.52
CA THR A 13 -18.64 -2.16 -34.05
C THR A 13 -19.59 -3.02 -33.20
N LYS A 14 -20.91 -2.87 -33.42
CA LYS A 14 -21.95 -3.67 -32.73
C LYS A 14 -21.80 -5.19 -32.96
N LYS A 15 -21.10 -5.61 -34.01
CA LYS A 15 -20.89 -7.03 -34.32
C LYS A 15 -19.64 -7.60 -33.64
N ASP A 16 -18.65 -6.75 -33.38
CA ASP A 16 -17.31 -7.20 -33.00
C ASP A 16 -16.96 -6.86 -31.55
N TRP A 17 -17.72 -5.97 -30.89
CA TRP A 17 -17.42 -5.51 -29.54
C TRP A 17 -17.25 -6.68 -28.54
N LEU A 18 -18.08 -7.72 -28.60
CA LEU A 18 -18.00 -8.86 -27.67
C LEU A 18 -16.66 -9.60 -27.69
N PHE A 19 -15.99 -9.66 -28.84
CA PHE A 19 -14.70 -10.35 -28.99
C PHE A 19 -13.52 -9.39 -28.90
N GLU A 20 -13.77 -8.13 -29.24
CA GLU A 20 -12.74 -7.13 -29.42
C GLU A 20 -12.58 -6.20 -28.21
N THR A 21 -13.59 -6.07 -27.35
CA THR A 21 -13.50 -5.34 -26.09
C THR A 21 -13.12 -6.28 -24.94
N ARG A 22 -12.00 -5.99 -24.29
CA ARG A 22 -11.50 -6.73 -23.12
C ARG A 22 -12.21 -6.31 -21.83
N THR A 23 -12.67 -5.06 -21.80
CA THR A 23 -13.51 -4.49 -20.74
C THR A 23 -14.97 -4.85 -21.04
N ASP A 24 -15.63 -5.54 -20.11
CA ASP A 24 -17.05 -5.85 -20.26
C ASP A 24 -17.86 -4.56 -20.18
N LEU A 25 -18.47 -4.17 -21.31
CA LEU A 25 -19.43 -3.08 -21.34
C LEU A 25 -20.58 -3.42 -20.40
N PHE A 26 -20.78 -2.58 -19.37
CA PHE A 26 -21.87 -2.65 -18.39
C PHE A 26 -21.75 -3.70 -17.26
N SER A 27 -20.61 -4.39 -17.11
CA SER A 27 -20.40 -5.23 -15.92
C SER A 27 -19.88 -4.41 -14.74
N HIS A 28 -20.75 -4.15 -13.75
CA HIS A 28 -20.39 -3.40 -12.54
C HIS A 28 -19.22 -4.02 -11.77
N TYR A 29 -19.18 -5.35 -11.67
CA TYR A 29 -18.11 -6.07 -10.97
C TYR A 29 -16.76 -5.88 -11.68
N LYS A 30 -16.73 -6.07 -12.99
CA LYS A 30 -15.52 -5.96 -13.80
C LYS A 30 -15.02 -4.52 -13.86
N MET A 31 -15.92 -3.56 -14.00
CA MET A 31 -15.56 -2.13 -13.97
C MET A 31 -14.96 -1.70 -12.64
N ASN A 32 -15.47 -2.19 -11.50
CA ASN A 32 -14.87 -1.89 -10.21
C ASN A 32 -13.45 -2.45 -10.11
N GLN A 33 -13.23 -3.68 -10.59
CA GLN A 33 -11.91 -4.29 -10.62
C GLN A 33 -10.94 -3.56 -11.57
N ASP A 34 -11.40 -3.18 -12.77
CA ASP A 34 -10.60 -2.46 -13.75
C ASP A 34 -10.29 -1.02 -13.30
N ALA A 35 -11.25 -0.35 -12.66
CA ALA A 35 -11.04 0.95 -12.02
C ALA A 35 -10.00 0.88 -10.89
N GLN A 36 -9.97 -0.23 -10.14
CA GLN A 36 -8.93 -0.47 -9.13
C GLN A 36 -7.58 -0.81 -9.75
N ARG A 37 -7.50 -1.48 -10.90
CA ARG A 37 -6.18 -1.78 -11.52
C ARG A 37 -5.53 -0.54 -12.11
N VAL A 38 -6.32 0.41 -12.58
CA VAL A 38 -5.89 1.63 -13.31
C VAL A 38 -4.98 1.25 -14.51
N ASP A 39 -5.14 0.02 -15.02
CA ASP A 39 -4.34 -0.55 -16.10
C ASP A 39 -5.23 -0.83 -17.30
N ALA A 40 -5.42 0.17 -18.15
CA ALA A 40 -6.29 0.07 -19.31
C ALA A 40 -5.78 -0.93 -20.37
N PHE A 41 -4.48 -1.20 -20.39
CA PHE A 41 -3.85 -2.04 -21.41
C PHE A 41 -3.54 -3.46 -20.92
N GLN A 42 -3.56 -3.69 -19.61
CA GLN A 42 -3.23 -4.97 -18.97
C GLN A 42 -1.95 -5.58 -19.57
N GLU A 43 -0.88 -4.78 -19.62
CA GLU A 43 0.40 -5.19 -20.20
C GLU A 43 0.92 -6.48 -19.54
N GLN A 44 0.58 -6.70 -18.26
CA GLN A 44 0.74 -7.96 -17.56
C GLN A 44 -0.51 -8.32 -16.76
N SER A 45 -1.07 -9.50 -17.05
CA SER A 45 -2.26 -10.02 -16.39
C SER A 45 -2.04 -10.19 -14.88
N GLY A 46 -3.02 -9.78 -14.08
CA GLY A 46 -3.00 -9.93 -12.62
C GLY A 46 -2.16 -8.91 -11.87
N THR A 47 -1.54 -7.94 -12.56
CA THR A 47 -0.72 -6.89 -11.94
C THR A 47 -1.38 -5.52 -12.06
N GLY A 48 -1.18 -4.66 -11.07
CA GLY A 48 -1.64 -3.27 -11.08
C GLY A 48 -0.54 -2.28 -11.45
N VAL A 49 -0.92 -1.08 -11.87
CA VAL A 49 0.07 -0.04 -12.24
C VAL A 49 0.94 0.37 -11.05
N LEU A 50 0.36 0.48 -9.84
CA LEU A 50 1.13 0.86 -8.65
C LEU A 50 2.12 -0.23 -8.24
N GLY A 51 1.75 -1.50 -8.35
CA GLY A 51 2.67 -2.62 -8.11
C GLY A 51 3.88 -2.57 -9.06
N ARG A 52 3.66 -2.35 -10.36
CA ARG A 52 4.77 -2.22 -11.33
C ARG A 52 5.63 -0.97 -11.13
N LEU A 53 5.01 0.13 -10.68
CA LEU A 53 5.75 1.33 -10.29
C LEU A 53 6.66 1.03 -9.10
N LEU A 54 6.14 0.33 -8.10
CA LEU A 54 6.88 -0.09 -6.92
C LEU A 54 8.07 -0.97 -7.29
N ASP A 55 7.87 -1.99 -8.13
CA ASP A 55 8.96 -2.84 -8.65
C ASP A 55 10.08 -2.02 -9.31
N THR A 56 9.71 -0.95 -10.03
CA THR A 56 10.67 -0.08 -10.71
C THR A 56 11.43 0.81 -9.73
N MET A 57 10.76 1.30 -8.68
CA MET A 57 11.37 2.09 -7.62
C MET A 57 12.32 1.24 -6.76
N GLU A 58 11.94 0.01 -6.42
CA GLU A 58 12.81 -0.94 -5.70
C GLU A 58 14.08 -1.26 -6.49
N LYS A 59 13.95 -1.52 -7.81
CA LYS A 59 15.12 -1.74 -8.70
C LYS A 59 16.08 -0.55 -8.75
N LYS A 60 15.60 0.67 -8.47
CA LYS A 60 16.41 1.88 -8.37
C LYS A 60 17.01 2.09 -6.98
N GLY A 61 16.82 1.15 -6.05
CA GLY A 61 17.33 1.24 -4.68
C GLY A 61 16.52 2.16 -3.78
N MET A 62 15.29 2.53 -4.17
CA MET A 62 14.42 3.36 -3.33
C MET A 62 13.69 2.49 -2.31
N ALA A 63 13.60 3.00 -1.07
CA ALA A 63 12.79 2.36 -0.03
C ALA A 63 11.31 2.63 -0.30
N VAL A 64 10.59 1.61 -0.76
CA VAL A 64 9.15 1.66 -1.03
C VAL A 64 8.47 0.44 -0.38
N SER A 65 7.23 0.62 0.05
CA SER A 65 6.45 -0.44 0.71
C SER A 65 5.01 -0.42 0.20
N PRO A 66 4.51 -1.52 -0.36
CA PRO A 66 3.10 -1.65 -0.71
C PRO A 66 2.30 -1.97 0.55
N ILE A 67 1.39 -1.08 0.94
CA ILE A 67 0.51 -1.26 2.10
C ILE A 67 -0.93 -1.29 1.63
N SER A 68 -1.68 -2.31 2.03
CA SER A 68 -3.12 -2.41 1.78
C SER A 68 -3.90 -2.51 3.09
N ILE A 69 -5.12 -1.98 3.12
CA ILE A 69 -5.98 -2.00 4.30
C ILE A 69 -7.08 -3.04 4.10
N ASN A 70 -7.27 -3.92 5.09
CA ASN A 70 -8.25 -5.03 5.18
C ASN A 70 -8.09 -6.16 4.16
N THR A 71 -7.77 -5.85 2.91
CA THR A 71 -7.80 -6.81 1.82
C THR A 71 -6.65 -6.55 0.86
N LEU A 72 -6.24 -7.57 0.11
CA LEU A 72 -5.26 -7.42 -0.96
C LEU A 72 -5.93 -6.70 -2.14
N THR A 73 -5.31 -5.61 -2.60
CA THR A 73 -5.80 -4.87 -3.77
C THR A 73 -4.90 -5.16 -4.96
N VAL A 74 -5.49 -5.63 -6.07
CA VAL A 74 -4.75 -5.96 -7.31
C VAL A 74 -3.98 -4.76 -7.89
N MET A 75 -4.33 -3.54 -7.50
CA MET A 75 -3.59 -2.31 -7.82
C MET A 75 -2.14 -2.34 -7.36
N LEU A 76 -1.87 -2.97 -6.21
CA LEU A 76 -0.56 -3.03 -5.55
C LEU A 76 0.25 -4.27 -5.93
N ASP A 77 -0.35 -5.23 -6.63
CA ASP A 77 0.35 -6.43 -7.09
C ASP A 77 1.30 -6.08 -8.24
N GLY A 78 2.59 -6.22 -7.97
CA GLY A 78 3.67 -6.08 -8.96
C GLY A 78 3.89 -7.37 -9.76
N LYS A 79 5.05 -7.48 -10.39
CA LYS A 79 5.46 -8.67 -11.14
C LYS A 79 5.55 -9.88 -10.20
N PRO A 80 4.95 -11.04 -10.54
CA PRO A 80 5.00 -12.23 -9.67
C PRO A 80 6.43 -12.71 -9.33
N GLU A 81 7.39 -12.46 -10.22
CA GLU A 81 8.76 -12.94 -10.10
C GLU A 81 9.69 -11.97 -9.36
N THR A 82 9.40 -10.66 -9.40
CA THR A 82 10.31 -9.62 -8.87
C THR A 82 9.66 -8.68 -7.90
N GLY A 83 8.34 -8.72 -7.77
CA GLY A 83 7.57 -7.78 -6.99
C GLY A 83 7.51 -8.19 -5.54
N ARG A 84 7.60 -7.18 -4.67
CA ARG A 84 7.44 -7.35 -3.23
C ARG A 84 5.99 -7.69 -2.88
N LEU A 85 5.82 -8.53 -1.87
CA LEU A 85 4.51 -8.84 -1.30
C LEU A 85 3.91 -7.61 -0.61
N VAL A 86 2.60 -7.44 -0.74
CA VAL A 86 1.84 -6.36 -0.13
C VAL A 86 1.63 -6.63 1.36
N ASP A 87 1.99 -5.66 2.20
CA ASP A 87 1.71 -5.69 3.63
C ASP A 87 0.23 -5.36 3.86
N ILE A 88 -0.53 -6.34 4.37
CA ILE A 88 -1.97 -6.17 4.63
C ILE A 88 -2.17 -5.81 6.10
N LEU A 89 -2.61 -4.57 6.34
CA LEU A 89 -2.95 -4.07 7.65
C LEU A 89 -4.47 -4.09 7.85
N PRO A 90 -4.98 -4.58 8.98
CA PRO A 90 -6.41 -4.56 9.21
C PRO A 90 -6.85 -3.15 9.69
N SER A 91 -8.02 -2.72 9.26
CA SER A 91 -8.56 -1.37 9.56
C SER A 91 -8.94 -1.17 11.02
N ASN A 92 -9.11 -2.25 11.77
CA ASN A 92 -9.34 -2.23 13.21
C ASN A 92 -8.06 -1.95 14.03
N GLY A 93 -6.94 -1.67 13.37
CA GLY A 93 -5.65 -1.40 14.00
C GLY A 93 -4.81 -2.66 14.14
N GLY A 94 -3.50 -2.47 14.33
CA GLY A 94 -2.61 -3.58 14.68
C GLY A 94 -3.07 -4.25 15.96
N LYS A 95 -2.80 -5.56 16.09
CA LYS A 95 -3.01 -6.23 17.38
C LYS A 95 -2.19 -5.47 18.42
N GLU A 96 -2.85 -4.94 19.44
CA GLU A 96 -2.15 -4.36 20.59
C GLU A 96 -1.15 -5.38 21.10
N PHE A 97 0.05 -4.91 21.42
CA PHE A 97 1.07 -5.76 22.02
C PHE A 97 0.51 -6.21 23.38
N ASP A 98 0.11 -7.48 23.46
CA ASP A 98 -0.55 -8.05 24.63
C ASP A 98 0.50 -8.25 25.73
N PHE A 99 0.65 -7.25 26.61
CA PHE A 99 1.49 -7.34 27.81
C PHE A 99 0.85 -8.23 28.89
N GLU A 100 -0.41 -8.63 28.74
CA GLU A 100 -1.05 -9.54 29.69
C GLU A 100 -0.57 -10.97 29.43
N ASN A 101 0.55 -11.25 30.07
CA ASN A 101 1.03 -12.52 30.61
C ASN A 101 0.01 -13.66 30.56
N LYS A 102 -0.22 -14.24 29.37
CA LYS A 102 -1.14 -15.37 29.24
C LYS A 102 -0.52 -16.71 29.56
N ASN A 103 0.79 -16.83 29.79
CA ASN A 103 1.44 -18.11 30.08
C ASN A 103 2.74 -18.03 30.90
N GLY A 104 2.85 -17.13 31.89
CA GLY A 104 3.90 -17.23 32.93
C GLY A 104 5.34 -17.18 32.42
N LEU A 105 5.58 -16.53 31.27
CA LEU A 105 6.93 -16.27 30.78
C LEU A 105 7.26 -14.82 31.12
N ASN A 106 8.35 -14.60 31.87
CA ASN A 106 8.96 -13.30 32.20
C ASN A 106 9.40 -12.48 30.98
N PHE A 107 8.92 -12.82 29.79
CA PHE A 107 9.23 -12.17 28.52
C PHE A 107 8.75 -10.72 28.49
N ALA A 108 7.67 -10.39 29.20
CA ALA A 108 7.23 -9.01 29.35
C ALA A 108 8.27 -8.17 30.10
N ASP A 109 8.87 -8.70 31.17
CA ASP A 109 9.89 -8.00 31.96
C ASP A 109 11.22 -7.90 31.21
N GLU A 110 11.63 -8.95 30.50
CA GLU A 110 12.82 -8.92 29.63
C GLU A 110 12.66 -7.94 28.46
N LEU A 111 11.46 -7.85 27.88
CA LEU A 111 11.19 -6.96 26.76
C LEU A 111 11.02 -5.51 27.22
N VAL A 112 10.40 -5.28 28.39
CA VAL A 112 10.41 -3.96 29.05
C VAL A 112 11.83 -3.54 29.37
N THR A 113 12.66 -4.43 29.93
CA THR A 113 14.08 -4.14 30.19
C THR A 113 14.84 -3.85 28.89
N ALA A 114 14.61 -4.62 27.82
CA ALA A 114 15.24 -4.38 26.52
C ALA A 114 14.77 -3.07 25.87
N ILE A 115 13.50 -2.73 25.99
CA ILE A 115 12.94 -1.44 25.54
C ILE A 115 13.54 -0.30 26.37
N GLU A 116 13.65 -0.48 27.68
CA GLU A 116 14.28 0.48 28.58
C GLU A 116 15.76 0.64 28.23
N GLU A 117 16.52 -0.43 27.97
CA GLU A 117 17.92 -0.34 27.52
C GLU A 117 18.05 0.35 26.15
N LEU A 118 17.17 0.03 25.19
CA LEU A 118 17.13 0.67 23.88
C LEU A 118 16.76 2.16 23.98
N ASN A 119 15.87 2.52 24.91
CA ASN A 119 15.40 3.90 25.12
C ASN A 119 16.22 4.69 26.15
N ALA A 120 16.99 4.04 27.02
CA ALA A 120 17.75 4.66 28.12
C ALA A 120 18.97 5.45 27.63
N GLY A 121 19.31 5.34 26.34
CA GLY A 121 20.38 6.11 25.71
C GLY A 121 19.99 7.50 25.22
N THR A 122 19.06 8.21 25.87
CA THR A 122 18.79 9.62 25.49
C THR A 122 19.80 10.56 26.15
N LYS A 123 20.89 10.86 25.43
CA LYS A 123 21.78 11.98 25.76
C LYS A 123 21.09 13.28 25.34
N VAL A 124 21.53 14.43 25.87
CA VAL A 124 20.96 15.76 25.56
C VAL A 124 20.88 16.04 24.05
N ASN A 125 21.69 15.36 23.23
CA ASN A 125 21.72 15.47 21.77
C ASN A 125 20.92 14.40 21.00
N SER A 126 20.34 13.38 21.65
CA SER A 126 19.66 12.27 20.97
C SER A 126 18.37 12.69 20.25
N GLY A 127 17.74 13.79 20.68
CA GLY A 127 16.49 14.31 20.11
C GLY A 127 16.67 15.36 19.01
N ILE A 128 17.89 15.76 18.65
CA ILE A 128 18.12 16.93 17.77
C ILE A 128 17.45 16.77 16.41
N PHE A 129 17.54 15.60 15.79
CA PHE A 129 16.94 15.35 14.47
C PHE A 129 15.41 15.33 14.53
N ALA A 130 14.83 14.65 15.53
CA ALA A 130 13.40 14.60 15.73
C ALA A 130 12.81 15.99 16.03
N ASN A 131 13.48 16.77 16.90
CA ASN A 131 13.10 18.13 17.25
C ASN A 131 13.24 19.10 16.06
N HIS A 132 14.30 18.97 15.27
CA HIS A 132 14.47 19.79 14.07
C HIS A 132 13.41 19.48 13.02
N PHE A 133 13.10 18.19 12.81
CA PHE A 133 12.07 17.76 11.86
C PHE A 133 10.67 18.22 12.29
N SER A 134 10.30 18.02 13.55
CA SER A 134 9.00 18.46 14.08
C SER A 134 8.87 19.99 14.04
N GLN A 135 9.93 20.73 14.37
CA GLN A 135 9.94 22.19 14.27
C GLN A 135 9.81 22.66 12.82
N SER A 136 10.56 22.07 11.89
CA SER A 136 10.49 22.42 10.46
C SER A 136 9.10 22.17 9.87
N PHE A 137 8.42 21.12 10.33
CA PHE A 137 7.06 20.80 9.93
C PHE A 137 6.06 21.87 10.41
N ILE A 138 6.13 22.25 11.70
CA ILE A 138 5.29 23.31 12.28
C ILE A 138 5.55 24.66 11.59
N ASP A 139 6.82 24.98 11.35
CA ASP A 139 7.22 26.24 10.70
C ASP A 139 6.74 26.32 9.25
N THR A 140 6.63 25.18 8.56
CA THR A 140 6.06 25.11 7.20
C THR A 140 4.55 25.26 7.25
N TRP A 141 3.89 24.61 8.20
CA TRP A 141 2.44 24.69 8.39
C TRP A 141 1.96 26.11 8.72
N ASN A 142 2.69 26.84 9.55
CA ASN A 142 2.36 28.22 9.92
C ASN A 142 2.64 29.26 8.81
N LYS A 143 3.33 28.86 7.73
CA LYS A 143 3.61 29.72 6.56
C LYS A 143 2.57 29.57 5.44
N THR A 144 1.72 28.56 5.49
CA THR A 144 0.53 28.36 4.63
C THR A 144 -0.71 28.95 5.27
#